data_AF-A0A355PJT5-F1
#
_entry.id   AF-A0A355PJT5-F1
#
_cell.length_a   1.000
_cell.length_b   1.000
_cell.length_c   1.000
_cell.angle_alpha   90.00
_cell.angle_beta   90.00
_cell.angle_gamma   90.00
#
_symmetry.space_group_name_H-M   'P 1'
#
loop_
_entity.id
_entity.type
_entity.pdbx_description
1 polymer ?
#
loop_
_entity_poly.entity_id
_entity_poly.type
_entity_poly.pdbx_seq_one_letter_code
_entity_poly.pdbx_strand_id
1 'polypeptide(L)'
;EGGWQLSVAIADPTAYVEEGHAADLEARVRAFTVYLPGQNVTMLPEQLADDLCSLREGQERPALACTLNINADGSLGDYRFFAANVKSHAKLVYERVSDWIEGQGDWAPADNIAEQLHALRELTEARTAWRNEHALVFKDRPDYVFDLDEAGNVLGIHTEDRRIANRMIEESMIAANACCADFLASHIGHGIFNVHRAFEPEKAEAAQEFLATQDIEVAQEALTELAHYKELKRALESRDDAWLDARLRRFQGFTSMSAQPGPHFGLGLPAYATWTSPIRKYGDMVNHRLIKRVLKGEQAPAEASQQLTEQLTERRRLNRMAERDVKDWLYVRYLTPAAQNQDTFDAEIMAINRGGMRVRLIENGATAFVPAPLMHSDRDKVVIDDKEGRIQIEGEERFKLGDSLRVSLTEAREETRSLVAKPAD
;
A
#
# COMPACT_ATOMS: atom_id res chain seq x y z
N GLU A 1 24.50 -24.32 -2.99
CA GLU A 1 23.67 -25.26 -2.21
C GLU A 1 23.11 -24.49 -1.01
N GLY A 2 21.81 -24.59 -0.74
CA GLY A 2 21.11 -23.72 0.20
C GLY A 2 20.44 -22.53 -0.50
N GLY A 3 19.11 -22.53 -0.54
CA GLY A 3 18.25 -21.58 -1.24
C GLY A 3 16.91 -22.23 -1.57
N TRP A 4 16.03 -21.49 -2.24
CA TRP A 4 14.68 -21.91 -2.59
C TRP A 4 14.40 -21.66 -4.07
N GLN A 5 13.49 -22.44 -4.64
CA GLN A 5 12.86 -22.12 -5.92
C GLN A 5 11.40 -21.76 -5.66
N LEU A 6 11.05 -20.50 -5.93
CA LEU A 6 9.69 -20.00 -5.79
C LEU A 6 8.99 -20.05 -7.15
N SER A 7 7.75 -20.54 -7.18
CA SER A 7 6.87 -20.44 -8.33
C SER A 7 5.67 -19.57 -7.98
N VAL A 8 5.51 -18.45 -8.70
CA VAL A 8 4.34 -17.57 -8.57
C VAL A 8 3.47 -17.75 -9.81
N ALA A 9 2.30 -18.34 -9.62
CA ALA A 9 1.29 -18.51 -10.68
C ALA A 9 0.17 -17.49 -10.50
N ILE A 10 -0.05 -16.67 -11.53
CA ILE A 10 -1.04 -15.60 -11.52
C ILE A 10 -2.12 -15.92 -12.54
N ALA A 11 -3.38 -15.78 -12.12
CA ALA A 11 -4.55 -15.89 -12.99
C ALA A 11 -4.35 -15.12 -14.30
N ASP A 12 -4.79 -15.71 -15.40
CA ASP A 12 -4.55 -15.17 -16.73
C ASP A 12 -5.85 -14.69 -17.41
N PRO A 13 -6.40 -13.53 -17.01
CA PRO A 13 -7.57 -12.96 -17.68
C PRO A 13 -7.30 -12.63 -19.15
N THR A 14 -6.03 -12.44 -19.53
CA THR A 14 -5.63 -12.15 -20.91
C THR A 14 -5.69 -13.38 -21.82
N ALA A 15 -5.90 -14.58 -21.28
CA ALA A 15 -6.28 -15.77 -22.05
C ALA A 15 -7.77 -15.77 -22.44
N TYR A 16 -8.60 -15.01 -21.72
CA TYR A 16 -10.05 -14.92 -21.94
C TYR A 16 -10.48 -13.61 -22.59
N VAL A 17 -9.71 -12.53 -22.38
CA VAL A 17 -10.03 -11.18 -22.83
C VAL A 17 -8.95 -10.69 -23.80
N GLU A 18 -9.25 -10.81 -25.08
CA GLU A 18 -8.41 -10.29 -26.16
C GLU A 18 -8.31 -8.76 -26.13
N GLU A 19 -7.19 -8.23 -26.59
CA GLU A 19 -6.98 -6.79 -26.72
C GLU A 19 -7.96 -6.19 -27.73
N GLY A 20 -8.66 -5.11 -27.34
CA GLY A 20 -9.69 -4.48 -28.16
C GLY A 20 -11.09 -5.09 -28.04
N HIS A 21 -11.26 -6.21 -27.34
CA HIS A 21 -12.60 -6.75 -27.02
C HIS A 21 -13.40 -5.78 -26.13
N ALA A 22 -14.74 -5.84 -26.15
CA ALA A 22 -15.58 -4.94 -25.35
C ALA A 22 -15.24 -4.98 -23.84
N ALA A 23 -14.95 -6.17 -23.31
CA ALA A 23 -14.51 -6.34 -21.93
C ALA A 23 -13.13 -5.70 -21.65
N ASP A 24 -12.23 -5.69 -22.63
CA ASP A 24 -10.93 -5.03 -22.53
C ASP A 24 -11.06 -3.50 -22.49
N LEU A 25 -11.90 -2.96 -23.38
CA LEU A 25 -12.18 -1.53 -23.45
C LEU A 25 -12.81 -1.03 -22.14
N GLU A 26 -13.75 -1.79 -21.58
CA GLU A 26 -14.36 -1.47 -20.28
C GLU A 26 -13.35 -1.60 -19.14
N ALA A 27 -12.54 -2.65 -19.12
CA ALA A 27 -11.48 -2.84 -18.11
C ALA A 27 -10.47 -1.68 -18.14
N ARG A 28 -10.11 -1.18 -19.33
CA ARG A 28 -9.27 0.01 -19.51
C ARG A 28 -9.92 1.26 -18.93
N VAL A 29 -11.21 1.47 -19.18
CA VAL A 29 -11.97 2.62 -18.66
C VAL A 29 -12.01 2.60 -17.13
N ARG A 30 -12.30 1.43 -16.53
CA ARG A 30 -12.35 1.23 -15.07
C ARG A 30 -10.97 1.28 -14.42
N ALA A 31 -9.95 0.77 -15.11
CA ALA A 31 -8.54 0.64 -14.70
C ALA A 31 -8.26 -0.26 -13.49
N PHE A 32 -9.15 -0.26 -12.48
CA PHE A 32 -9.02 -1.05 -11.26
C PHE A 32 -10.39 -1.53 -10.78
N THR A 33 -10.38 -2.61 -10.01
CA THR A 33 -11.51 -2.93 -9.11
C THR A 33 -11.53 -1.90 -7.99
N VAL A 34 -12.70 -1.35 -7.67
CA VAL A 34 -12.91 -0.45 -6.54
C VAL A 34 -13.40 -1.26 -5.36
N TYR A 35 -12.66 -1.24 -4.25
CA TYR A 35 -13.01 -1.90 -3.00
C TYR A 35 -13.62 -0.85 -2.06
N LEU A 36 -14.91 -0.94 -1.78
CA LEU A 36 -15.60 -0.10 -0.81
C LEU A 36 -16.02 -0.98 0.38
N PRO A 37 -16.13 -0.42 1.60
CA PRO A 37 -16.73 -1.15 2.71
C PRO A 37 -18.12 -1.71 2.32
N GLY A 38 -18.29 -3.03 2.39
CA GLY A 38 -19.54 -3.73 2.08
C GLY A 38 -19.84 -3.97 0.60
N GLN A 39 -19.10 -3.38 -0.35
CA GLN A 39 -19.35 -3.59 -1.77
C GLN A 39 -18.10 -3.39 -2.63
N ASN A 40 -17.89 -4.27 -3.61
CA ASN A 40 -16.84 -4.11 -4.61
C ASN A 40 -17.44 -3.80 -5.99
N VAL A 41 -16.77 -2.93 -6.75
CA VAL A 41 -17.07 -2.69 -8.17
C VAL A 41 -15.94 -3.30 -8.99
N THR A 42 -16.18 -4.47 -9.59
CA THR A 42 -15.16 -5.23 -10.29
C THR A 42 -14.69 -4.55 -11.59
N MET A 43 -13.41 -4.67 -11.89
CA MET A 43 -12.85 -4.17 -13.16
C MET A 43 -13.32 -5.01 -14.36
N LEU A 44 -13.33 -6.32 -14.20
CA LEU A 44 -13.82 -7.29 -15.18
C LEU A 44 -15.23 -7.75 -14.80
N PRO A 45 -16.01 -8.27 -15.76
CA PRO A 45 -17.27 -8.95 -15.47
C PRO A 45 -17.11 -10.00 -14.35
N GLU A 46 -18.06 -10.06 -13.42
CA GLU A 46 -18.00 -10.96 -12.25
C GLU A 46 -17.81 -12.43 -12.65
N GLN A 47 -18.43 -12.88 -13.75
CA GLN A 47 -18.25 -14.24 -14.25
C GLN A 47 -16.79 -14.54 -14.65
N LEU A 48 -16.06 -13.54 -15.14
CA LEU A 48 -14.62 -13.67 -15.43
C LEU A 48 -13.79 -13.56 -14.16
N ALA A 49 -14.06 -12.55 -13.32
CA ALA A 49 -13.27 -12.27 -12.14
C ALA A 49 -13.38 -13.35 -11.06
N ASP A 50 -14.60 -13.78 -10.73
CA ASP A 50 -14.89 -14.60 -9.55
C ASP A 50 -14.92 -16.11 -9.85
N ASP A 51 -15.03 -16.49 -11.13
CA ASP A 51 -15.13 -17.90 -11.53
C ASP A 51 -14.03 -18.34 -12.51
N LEU A 52 -14.01 -17.82 -13.74
CA LEU A 52 -13.11 -18.32 -14.78
C LEU A 52 -11.64 -18.01 -14.52
N CYS A 53 -11.32 -16.79 -14.08
CA CYS A 53 -9.94 -16.40 -13.78
C CYS A 53 -9.51 -16.79 -12.37
N SER A 54 -10.45 -16.98 -11.45
CA SER A 54 -10.15 -17.32 -10.06
C SER A 54 -9.46 -18.70 -9.97
N LEU A 55 -8.30 -18.75 -9.30
CA LEU A 55 -7.51 -19.97 -9.09
C LEU A 55 -8.13 -20.84 -7.99
N ARG A 56 -9.35 -21.34 -8.26
CA ARG A 56 -10.14 -22.14 -7.31
C ARG A 56 -9.46 -23.46 -6.98
N GLU A 57 -9.58 -23.87 -5.71
CA GLU A 57 -9.10 -25.15 -5.22
C GLU A 57 -9.67 -26.32 -6.05
N GLY A 58 -8.81 -27.27 -6.38
CA GLY A 58 -9.18 -28.49 -7.10
C GLY A 58 -9.45 -28.30 -8.60
N GLN A 59 -9.45 -27.07 -9.11
CA GLN A 59 -9.78 -26.78 -10.51
C GLN A 59 -8.54 -26.38 -11.31
N GLU A 60 -8.44 -26.91 -12.53
CA GLU A 60 -7.40 -26.51 -13.47
C GLU A 60 -7.74 -25.15 -14.08
N ARG A 61 -6.75 -24.25 -14.11
CA ARG A 61 -6.89 -22.86 -14.55
C ARG A 61 -5.65 -22.39 -15.31
N PRO A 62 -5.82 -21.60 -16.39
CA PRO A 62 -4.70 -20.97 -17.05
C PRO A 62 -4.09 -19.89 -16.15
N ALA A 63 -2.76 -19.87 -16.13
CA ALA A 63 -1.96 -18.91 -15.39
C ALA A 63 -0.76 -18.46 -16.23
N LEU A 64 -0.38 -17.20 -16.05
CA LEU A 64 0.97 -16.77 -16.34
C LEU A 64 1.79 -17.04 -15.07
N ALA A 65 2.92 -17.73 -15.21
CA ALA A 65 3.75 -18.13 -14.08
C ALA A 65 5.18 -17.60 -14.21
N CYS A 66 5.82 -17.40 -13.07
CA CYS A 66 7.24 -17.10 -12.96
C CYS A 66 7.87 -18.05 -11.95
N THR A 67 8.88 -18.80 -12.37
CA THR A 67 9.80 -19.51 -11.46
C THR A 67 11.01 -18.63 -11.23
N LEU A 68 11.43 -18.46 -9.98
CA LEU A 68 12.65 -17.72 -9.62
C LEU A 68 13.42 -18.45 -8.53
N ASN A 69 14.75 -18.42 -8.64
CA ASN A 69 15.65 -18.91 -7.61
C ASN A 69 15.88 -17.80 -6.58
N ILE A 70 15.86 -18.17 -5.29
CA ILE A 70 16.17 -17.30 -4.16
C ILE A 70 17.36 -17.93 -3.44
N ASN A 71 18.45 -17.20 -3.33
CA ASN A 71 19.66 -17.65 -2.65
C ASN A 71 19.42 -17.75 -1.14
N ALA A 72 20.30 -18.47 -0.42
CA ALA A 72 20.19 -18.63 1.04
C ALA A 72 20.15 -17.30 1.82
N ASP A 73 20.80 -16.26 1.31
CA ASP A 73 20.81 -14.91 1.90
C ASP A 73 19.54 -14.10 1.59
N GLY A 74 18.61 -14.67 0.81
CA GLY A 74 17.41 -13.99 0.34
C GLY A 74 17.61 -13.17 -0.94
N SER A 75 18.80 -13.09 -1.54
CA SER A 75 18.96 -12.40 -2.82
C SER A 75 18.22 -13.14 -3.96
N LEU A 76 17.73 -12.38 -4.94
CA LEU A 76 17.06 -12.95 -6.12
C LEU A 76 18.10 -13.44 -7.13
N GLY A 77 17.91 -14.63 -7.67
CA GLY A 77 18.71 -15.22 -8.74
C GLY A 77 17.94 -15.34 -10.06
N ASP A 78 18.31 -16.34 -10.86
CA ASP A 78 17.71 -16.58 -12.17
C ASP A 78 16.20 -16.81 -12.07
N TYR A 79 15.47 -16.29 -13.07
CA TYR A 79 14.04 -16.45 -13.17
C TYR A 79 13.59 -16.74 -14.60
N ARG A 80 12.37 -17.25 -14.74
CA ARG A 80 11.76 -17.58 -16.03
C ARG A 80 10.24 -17.40 -15.98
N PHE A 81 9.72 -16.66 -16.95
CA PHE A 81 8.29 -16.59 -17.21
C PHE A 81 7.83 -17.70 -18.17
N PHE A 82 6.63 -18.22 -17.97
CA PHE A 82 5.99 -19.20 -18.84
C PHE A 82 4.47 -19.21 -18.64
N ALA A 83 3.72 -19.63 -19.66
CA ALA A 83 2.29 -19.92 -19.52
C ALA A 83 2.12 -21.35 -18.99
N ALA A 84 1.15 -21.57 -18.10
CA ALA A 84 0.86 -22.88 -17.52
C ALA A 84 -0.64 -23.07 -17.27
N ASN A 85 -1.06 -24.32 -17.16
CA ASN A 85 -2.28 -24.66 -16.43
C ASN A 85 -1.89 -25.08 -15.01
N VAL A 86 -2.57 -24.53 -14.02
CA VAL A 86 -2.31 -24.80 -12.60
C VAL A 86 -3.57 -25.30 -11.92
N LYS A 87 -3.38 -26.14 -10.91
CA LYS A 87 -4.46 -26.62 -10.04
C LYS A 87 -4.09 -26.31 -8.59
N SER A 88 -4.86 -25.44 -7.96
CA SER A 88 -4.65 -25.13 -6.54
C SER A 88 -5.02 -26.34 -5.68
N HIS A 89 -4.17 -26.67 -4.71
CA HIS A 89 -4.36 -27.82 -3.82
C HIS A 89 -5.07 -27.47 -2.52
N ALA A 90 -5.17 -26.17 -2.17
CA ALA A 90 -5.91 -25.70 -1.02
C ALA A 90 -6.25 -24.22 -1.12
N LYS A 91 -7.42 -23.84 -0.61
CA LYS A 91 -7.77 -22.45 -0.31
C LYS A 91 -7.43 -22.14 1.15
N LEU A 92 -6.35 -21.39 1.36
CA LEU A 92 -5.85 -21.03 2.69
C LEU A 92 -6.34 -19.63 3.13
N VAL A 93 -6.41 -19.42 4.45
CA VAL A 93 -6.81 -18.16 5.09
C VAL A 93 -5.64 -17.64 5.91
N TYR A 94 -5.31 -16.34 5.78
CA TYR A 94 -4.14 -15.73 6.43
C TYR A 94 -4.09 -15.94 7.93
N GLU A 95 -5.22 -15.73 8.62
CA GLU A 95 -5.34 -15.91 10.07
C GLU A 95 -5.00 -17.35 10.47
N ARG A 96 -5.67 -18.35 9.88
CA ARG A 96 -5.43 -19.77 10.17
C ARG A 96 -4.00 -20.22 9.89
N VAL A 97 -3.40 -19.75 8.80
CA VAL A 97 -2.00 -20.06 8.46
C VAL A 97 -1.04 -19.42 9.46
N SER A 98 -1.31 -18.18 9.88
CA SER A 98 -0.48 -17.49 10.86
C SER A 98 -0.60 -18.17 12.23
N ASP A 99 -1.82 -18.48 12.68
CA ASP A 99 -2.07 -19.21 13.92
C ASP A 99 -1.29 -20.52 13.95
N TRP A 100 -1.44 -21.35 12.91
CA TRP A 100 -0.76 -22.64 12.82
C TRP A 100 0.77 -22.51 12.88
N ILE A 101 1.36 -21.56 12.13
CA ILE A 101 2.82 -21.32 12.12
C ILE A 101 3.33 -20.81 13.47
N GLU A 102 2.52 -20.03 14.17
CA GLU A 102 2.83 -19.43 15.46
C GLU A 102 2.51 -20.36 16.64
N GLY A 103 2.01 -21.58 16.37
CA GLY A 103 1.66 -22.57 17.40
C GLY A 103 0.39 -22.22 18.16
N GLN A 104 -0.54 -21.50 17.52
CA GLN A 104 -1.83 -21.07 18.06
C GLN A 104 -2.97 -21.74 17.28
N GLY A 105 -4.14 -21.87 17.93
CA GLY A 105 -5.34 -22.44 17.30
C GLY A 105 -5.29 -23.95 17.03
N ASP A 106 -6.41 -24.47 16.49
CA ASP A 106 -6.62 -25.91 16.29
C ASP A 106 -6.57 -26.34 14.80
N TRP A 107 -6.41 -25.39 13.87
CA TRP A 107 -6.36 -25.69 12.45
C TRP A 107 -4.95 -26.13 12.03
N ALA A 108 -4.86 -27.20 11.23
CA ALA A 108 -3.62 -27.64 10.60
C ALA A 108 -3.86 -27.98 9.11
N PRO A 109 -2.93 -27.62 8.21
CA PRO A 109 -2.97 -28.04 6.82
C PRO A 109 -2.60 -29.53 6.67
N ALA A 110 -2.87 -30.12 5.51
CA ALA A 110 -2.34 -31.44 5.17
C ALA A 110 -0.80 -31.40 5.10
N ASP A 111 -0.13 -32.52 5.39
CA ASP A 111 1.34 -32.60 5.53
C ASP A 111 2.11 -31.99 4.34
N ASN A 112 1.68 -32.29 3.12
CA ASN A 112 2.30 -31.75 1.91
C ASN A 112 2.16 -30.22 1.78
N ILE A 113 1.09 -29.64 2.32
CA ILE A 113 0.87 -28.19 2.36
C ILE A 113 1.66 -27.59 3.54
N ALA A 114 1.74 -28.29 4.67
CA ALA A 114 2.54 -27.88 5.82
C ALA A 114 4.02 -27.68 5.42
N GLU A 115 4.59 -28.63 4.67
CA GLU A 115 5.96 -28.54 4.14
C GLU A 115 6.15 -27.28 3.27
N GLN A 116 5.20 -26.99 2.37
CA GLN A 116 5.26 -25.80 1.51
C GLN A 116 5.15 -24.50 2.30
N LEU A 117 4.31 -24.45 3.33
CA LEU A 117 4.15 -23.28 4.18
C LEU A 117 5.39 -23.02 5.05
N HIS A 118 6.04 -24.07 5.56
CA HIS A 118 7.32 -23.92 6.24
C HIS A 118 8.42 -23.40 5.31
N ALA A 119 8.54 -23.97 4.10
CA ALA A 119 9.50 -23.48 3.11
C ALA A 119 9.23 -22.02 2.71
N LEU A 120 7.96 -21.64 2.54
CA LEU A 120 7.57 -20.27 2.22
C LEU A 120 7.88 -19.30 3.37
N ARG A 121 7.69 -19.72 4.62
CA ARG A 121 8.09 -18.95 5.81
C ARG A 121 9.59 -18.71 5.84
N GLU A 122 10.40 -19.76 5.70
CA GLU A 122 11.88 -19.65 5.75
C GLU A 122 12.41 -18.74 4.64
N LEU A 123 11.90 -18.90 3.42
CA LEU A 123 12.16 -18.01 2.29
C LEU A 123 11.79 -16.57 2.63
N THR A 124 10.65 -16.34 3.26
CA THR A 124 10.15 -15.00 3.61
C THR A 124 11.05 -14.35 4.65
N GLU A 125 11.47 -15.08 5.69
CA GLU A 125 12.40 -14.59 6.70
C GLU A 125 13.75 -14.18 6.07
N ALA A 126 14.30 -15.00 5.16
CA ALA A 126 15.51 -14.66 4.40
C ALA A 126 15.31 -13.43 3.49
N ARG A 127 14.19 -13.36 2.77
CA ARG A 127 13.83 -12.22 1.90
C ARG A 127 13.69 -10.91 2.68
N THR A 128 13.02 -10.94 3.82
CA THR A 128 12.84 -9.79 4.69
C THR A 128 14.18 -9.33 5.26
N ALA A 129 15.03 -10.25 5.73
CA ALA A 129 16.38 -9.93 6.19
C ALA A 129 17.21 -9.24 5.09
N TRP A 130 17.21 -9.80 3.88
CA TRP A 130 17.88 -9.21 2.73
C TRP A 130 17.37 -7.81 2.41
N ARG A 131 16.05 -7.60 2.40
CA ARG A 131 15.44 -6.29 2.11
C ARG A 131 15.74 -5.25 3.18
N ASN A 132 15.80 -5.63 4.46
CA ASN A 132 16.18 -4.71 5.52
C ASN A 132 17.60 -4.15 5.30
N GLU A 133 18.52 -5.00 4.83
CA GLU A 133 19.92 -4.61 4.59
C GLU A 133 20.13 -3.91 3.24
N HIS A 134 19.42 -4.31 2.18
CA HIS A 134 19.71 -3.88 0.80
C HIS A 134 18.64 -2.97 0.19
N ALA A 135 17.44 -2.93 0.75
CA ALA A 135 16.29 -2.20 0.23
C ALA A 135 15.62 -1.36 1.35
N LEU A 136 14.35 -1.00 1.16
CA LEU A 136 13.53 -0.34 2.19
C LEU A 136 12.29 -1.19 2.49
N VAL A 137 12.00 -1.30 3.77
CA VAL A 137 10.83 -2.01 4.32
C VAL A 137 10.01 -0.99 5.10
N PHE A 138 8.72 -0.88 4.77
CA PHE A 138 7.85 0.05 5.47
C PHE A 138 7.52 -0.49 6.85
N LYS A 139 7.45 0.41 7.85
CA LYS A 139 6.80 0.08 9.12
C LYS A 139 5.34 -0.28 8.84
N ASP A 140 4.91 -1.41 9.38
CA ASP A 140 3.52 -1.85 9.29
C ASP A 140 2.60 -0.81 9.95
N ARG A 141 1.45 -0.61 9.33
CA ARG A 141 0.34 0.15 9.90
C ARG A 141 -0.87 -0.77 9.94
N PRO A 142 -1.68 -0.73 11.01
CA PRO A 142 -2.88 -1.53 11.07
C PRO A 142 -3.82 -1.12 9.94
N ASP A 143 -4.41 -2.11 9.30
CA ASP A 143 -5.49 -1.91 8.34
C ASP A 143 -6.81 -1.95 9.13
N TYR A 144 -7.63 -0.91 9.03
CA TYR A 144 -8.93 -0.82 9.72
C TYR A 144 -10.04 -1.39 8.85
N VAL A 145 -10.72 -2.40 9.37
CA VAL A 145 -11.79 -3.15 8.68
C VAL A 145 -13.13 -2.85 9.34
N PHE A 146 -14.13 -2.60 8.50
CA PHE A 146 -15.50 -2.33 8.94
C PHE A 146 -16.30 -3.63 8.94
N ASP A 147 -16.82 -4.00 10.11
CA ASP A 147 -17.79 -5.09 10.23
C ASP A 147 -19.18 -4.51 9.94
N LEU A 148 -19.80 -4.94 8.84
CA LEU A 148 -21.09 -4.42 8.39
C LEU A 148 -22.17 -5.48 8.51
N ASP A 149 -23.39 -5.07 8.90
CA ASP A 149 -24.58 -5.91 8.78
C ASP A 149 -25.13 -5.94 7.34
N GLU A 150 -26.18 -6.73 7.11
CA GLU A 150 -26.82 -6.86 5.79
C GLU A 150 -27.43 -5.54 5.27
N ALA A 151 -27.74 -4.60 6.16
CA ALA A 151 -28.24 -3.27 5.81
C ALA A 151 -27.12 -2.23 5.60
N GLY A 152 -25.86 -2.62 5.79
CA GLY A 152 -24.69 -1.74 5.67
C GLY A 152 -24.42 -0.88 6.89
N ASN A 153 -25.02 -1.19 8.05
CA ASN A 153 -24.69 -0.52 9.31
C ASN A 153 -23.38 -1.07 9.88
N VAL A 154 -22.58 -0.19 10.49
CA VAL A 154 -21.31 -0.57 11.13
C VAL A 154 -21.60 -1.21 12.48
N LEU A 155 -21.27 -2.50 12.62
CA LEU A 155 -21.32 -3.26 13.86
C LEU A 155 -20.08 -3.01 14.73
N GLY A 156 -18.93 -2.83 14.07
CA GLY A 156 -17.65 -2.65 14.71
C GLY A 156 -16.58 -2.26 13.70
N ILE A 157 -15.45 -1.80 14.22
CA ILE A 157 -14.25 -1.51 13.44
C ILE A 157 -13.10 -2.15 14.19
N HIS A 158 -12.38 -3.05 13.53
CA HIS A 158 -11.23 -3.72 14.13
C HIS A 158 -9.99 -3.51 13.26
N THR A 159 -8.83 -3.70 13.88
CA THR A 159 -7.54 -3.67 13.20
C THR A 159 -7.15 -5.07 12.78
N GLU A 160 -6.81 -5.25 11.50
CA GLU A 160 -6.13 -6.45 11.04
C GLU A 160 -4.62 -6.21 11.07
N ASP A 161 -3.92 -7.01 11.87
CA ASP A 161 -2.47 -7.00 11.95
C ASP A 161 -1.84 -7.81 10.79
N ARG A 162 -0.74 -7.29 10.26
CA ARG A 162 0.05 -7.98 9.24
C ARG A 162 0.90 -9.07 9.88
N ARG A 163 0.40 -10.29 9.87
CA ARG A 163 1.07 -11.47 10.42
C ARG A 163 1.89 -12.22 9.37
N ILE A 164 2.54 -13.31 9.78
CA ILE A 164 3.51 -14.03 8.96
C ILE A 164 2.92 -14.51 7.62
N ALA A 165 1.66 -14.94 7.57
CA ALA A 165 1.03 -15.36 6.32
C ALA A 165 0.85 -14.20 5.32
N ASN A 166 0.52 -13.00 5.80
CA ASN A 166 0.44 -11.80 4.96
C ASN A 166 1.82 -11.47 4.38
N ARG A 167 2.85 -11.49 5.23
CA ARG A 167 4.25 -11.23 4.84
C ARG A 167 4.77 -12.24 3.80
N MET A 168 4.40 -13.51 3.94
CA MET A 168 4.76 -14.55 2.96
C MET A 168 4.28 -14.23 1.55
N ILE A 169 3.01 -13.81 1.43
CA ILE A 169 2.46 -13.41 0.13
C ILE A 169 3.05 -12.09 -0.33
N GLU A 170 3.21 -11.11 0.56
CA GLU A 170 3.81 -9.81 0.22
C GLU A 170 5.21 -9.97 -0.39
N GLU A 171 6.12 -10.68 0.28
CA GLU A 171 7.49 -10.91 -0.22
C GLU A 171 7.51 -11.69 -1.54
N SER A 172 6.66 -12.72 -1.66
CA SER A 172 6.53 -13.49 -2.90
C SER A 172 6.09 -12.62 -4.07
N MET A 173 5.11 -11.73 -3.84
CA MET A 173 4.61 -10.82 -4.88
C MET A 173 5.63 -9.74 -5.22
N ILE A 174 6.34 -9.18 -4.22
CA ILE A 174 7.41 -8.20 -4.46
C ILE A 174 8.52 -8.82 -5.31
N ALA A 175 8.97 -10.04 -4.98
CA ALA A 175 9.98 -10.75 -5.74
C ALA A 175 9.54 -11.01 -7.18
N ALA A 176 8.33 -11.54 -7.38
CA ALA A 176 7.78 -11.78 -8.71
C ALA A 176 7.62 -10.48 -9.53
N ASN A 177 7.23 -9.38 -8.90
CA ASN A 177 7.09 -8.08 -9.55
C ASN A 177 8.45 -7.44 -9.89
N ALA A 178 9.48 -7.67 -9.07
CA ALA A 178 10.86 -7.28 -9.41
C ALA A 178 11.36 -8.02 -10.65
N CYS A 179 11.10 -9.33 -10.76
CA CYS A 179 11.41 -10.10 -11.97
C CYS A 179 10.64 -9.59 -13.20
N CYS A 180 9.38 -9.16 -13.05
CA CYS A 180 8.62 -8.55 -14.14
C CYS A 180 9.23 -7.23 -14.61
N ALA A 181 9.65 -6.38 -13.67
CA ALA A 181 10.31 -5.11 -13.97
C ALA A 181 11.60 -5.33 -14.77
N ASP A 182 12.45 -6.25 -14.31
CA ASP A 182 13.70 -6.60 -14.99
C ASP A 182 13.44 -7.21 -16.38
N PHE A 183 12.46 -8.11 -16.48
CA PHE A 183 12.10 -8.77 -17.73
C PHE A 183 11.64 -7.77 -18.80
N LEU A 184 10.71 -6.89 -18.45
CA LEU A 184 10.18 -5.89 -19.37
C LEU A 184 11.25 -4.86 -19.76
N ALA A 185 12.07 -4.39 -18.80
CA ALA A 185 13.14 -3.45 -19.06
C ALA A 185 14.18 -4.05 -20.03
N SER A 186 14.61 -5.29 -19.81
CA SER A 186 15.66 -5.94 -20.59
C SER A 186 15.22 -6.41 -21.99
N HIS A 187 13.96 -6.81 -22.17
CA HIS A 187 13.49 -7.38 -23.44
C HIS A 187 12.70 -6.39 -24.32
N ILE A 188 12.05 -5.40 -23.71
CA ILE A 188 11.13 -4.50 -24.41
C ILE A 188 11.55 -3.03 -24.22
N GLY A 189 12.07 -2.68 -23.04
CA GLY A 189 12.40 -1.31 -22.66
C GLY A 189 11.21 -0.50 -22.13
N HIS A 190 10.00 -1.02 -22.18
CA HIS A 190 8.79 -0.35 -21.68
C HIS A 190 7.74 -1.32 -21.12
N GLY A 191 6.77 -0.78 -20.39
CA GLY A 191 5.72 -1.53 -19.71
C GLY A 191 4.89 -0.63 -18.80
N ILE A 192 4.11 -1.21 -17.89
CA ILE A 192 3.47 -0.46 -16.82
C ILE A 192 4.30 -0.60 -15.55
N PHE A 193 5.18 0.37 -15.32
CA PHE A 193 6.03 0.48 -14.13
C PHE A 193 5.34 1.31 -13.05
N ASN A 194 5.64 1.03 -11.79
CA ASN A 194 5.28 1.86 -10.65
C ASN A 194 6.55 2.58 -10.20
N VAL A 195 6.59 3.90 -10.41
CA VAL A 195 7.74 4.75 -10.05
C VAL A 195 7.38 5.58 -8.82
N HIS A 196 8.35 5.80 -7.95
CA HIS A 196 8.16 6.60 -6.75
C HIS A 196 9.46 7.36 -6.48
N ARG A 197 9.42 8.69 -6.48
CA ARG A 197 10.58 9.52 -6.14
C ARG A 197 10.66 9.72 -4.63
N ALA A 198 11.87 9.77 -4.08
CA ALA A 198 12.07 10.12 -2.67
C ALA A 198 11.49 11.50 -2.36
N PHE A 199 11.92 12.50 -3.13
CA PHE A 199 11.45 13.87 -3.07
C PHE A 199 10.99 14.32 -4.45
N GLU A 200 10.02 15.23 -4.49
CA GLU A 200 9.69 15.88 -5.76
C GLU A 200 10.90 16.71 -6.23
N PRO A 201 11.30 16.66 -7.51
CA PRO A 201 12.49 17.37 -7.99
C PRO A 201 12.49 18.86 -7.66
N GLU A 202 11.33 19.52 -7.82
CA GLU A 202 11.12 20.92 -7.47
C GLU A 202 11.15 21.23 -5.96
N LYS A 203 11.11 20.22 -5.10
CA LYS A 203 11.12 20.34 -3.63
C LYS A 203 12.42 19.84 -2.99
N ALA A 204 13.35 19.30 -3.77
CA ALA A 204 14.58 18.70 -3.26
C ALA A 204 15.45 19.73 -2.51
N GLU A 205 15.63 20.93 -3.07
CA GLU A 205 16.41 22.01 -2.42
C GLU A 205 15.77 22.42 -1.08
N ALA A 206 14.45 22.63 -1.05
CA ALA A 206 13.74 22.96 0.19
C ALA A 206 13.79 21.81 1.23
N ALA A 207 13.82 20.56 0.78
CA ALA A 207 14.01 19.41 1.67
C ALA A 207 15.42 19.37 2.26
N GLN A 208 16.45 19.68 1.45
CA GLN A 208 17.84 19.78 1.87
C GLN A 208 18.03 20.89 2.91
N GLU A 209 17.53 22.08 2.63
CA GLU A 209 17.57 23.22 3.56
C GLU A 209 16.88 22.88 4.88
N PHE A 210 15.70 22.25 4.81
CA PHE A 210 14.98 21.81 6.00
C PHE A 210 15.78 20.78 6.81
N LEU A 211 16.36 19.78 6.18
CA LEU A 211 17.22 18.79 6.85
C LEU A 211 18.42 19.44 7.53
N ALA A 212 19.06 20.41 6.88
CA ALA A 212 20.17 21.18 7.46
C ALA A 212 19.73 21.97 8.71
N THR A 213 18.50 22.52 8.75
CA THR A 213 17.98 23.15 9.99
C THR A 213 17.81 22.19 11.17
N GLN A 214 17.82 20.88 10.91
CA GLN A 214 17.71 19.83 11.92
C GLN A 214 19.07 19.17 12.21
N ASP A 215 20.17 19.83 11.81
CA ASP A 215 21.55 19.35 11.90
C ASP A 215 21.78 18.04 11.11
N ILE A 216 21.06 17.85 10.00
CA ILE A 216 21.18 16.71 9.10
C ILE A 216 21.72 17.19 7.76
N GLU A 217 23.05 17.18 7.63
CA GLU A 217 23.72 17.50 6.38
C GLU A 217 23.56 16.36 5.37
N VAL A 218 22.97 16.66 4.22
CA VAL A 218 22.76 15.68 3.14
C VAL A 218 23.25 16.22 1.82
N ALA A 219 23.95 15.38 1.07
CA ALA A 219 24.29 15.67 -0.32
C ALA A 219 23.03 15.63 -1.20
N GLN A 220 23.03 16.36 -2.32
CA GLN A 220 21.87 16.43 -3.21
C GLN A 220 21.48 15.04 -3.77
N GLU A 221 22.48 14.19 -3.98
CA GLU A 221 22.38 12.81 -4.43
C GLU A 221 21.53 11.95 -3.47
N ALA A 222 21.57 12.22 -2.16
CA ALA A 222 20.72 11.51 -1.19
C ALA A 222 19.22 11.78 -1.36
N LEU A 223 18.86 12.85 -2.07
CA LEU A 223 17.47 13.23 -2.34
C LEU A 223 16.98 12.73 -3.71
N THR A 224 17.91 12.42 -4.63
CA THR A 224 17.61 12.14 -6.04
C THR A 224 18.07 10.77 -6.52
N GLU A 225 18.97 10.10 -5.80
CA GLU A 225 19.55 8.81 -6.15
C GLU A 225 19.17 7.72 -5.14
N LEU A 226 18.79 6.55 -5.64
CA LEU A 226 18.25 5.47 -4.82
C LEU A 226 19.25 4.94 -3.80
N ALA A 227 20.52 4.77 -4.18
CA ALA A 227 21.54 4.22 -3.30
C ALA A 227 21.73 5.10 -2.06
N HIS A 228 21.98 6.39 -2.27
CA HIS A 228 22.15 7.39 -1.22
C HIS A 228 20.87 7.62 -0.40
N TYR A 229 19.68 7.57 -1.04
CA TYR A 229 18.42 7.70 -0.31
C TYR A 229 18.18 6.56 0.69
N LYS A 230 18.60 5.32 0.39
CA LYS A 230 18.46 4.21 1.35
C LYS A 230 19.22 4.49 2.64
N GLU A 231 20.43 5.04 2.54
CA GLU A 231 21.25 5.42 3.68
C GLU A 231 20.59 6.56 4.47
N LEU A 232 20.14 7.61 3.77
CA LEU A 232 19.42 8.72 4.37
C LEU A 232 18.16 8.24 5.11
N LYS A 233 17.35 7.38 4.48
CA LYS A 233 16.09 6.90 5.08
C LYS A 233 16.35 6.09 6.35
N ARG A 234 17.38 5.24 6.39
CA ARG A 234 17.77 4.51 7.60
C ARG A 234 18.27 5.44 8.70
N ALA A 235 19.09 6.43 8.34
CA ALA A 235 19.55 7.44 9.29
C ALA A 235 18.36 8.21 9.90
N LEU A 236 17.39 8.62 9.09
CA LEU A 236 16.17 9.29 9.55
C LEU A 236 15.33 8.39 10.47
N GLU A 237 15.12 7.12 10.10
CA GLU A 237 14.35 6.17 10.91
C GLU A 237 15.02 5.87 12.26
N SER A 238 16.35 5.87 12.32
CA SER A 238 17.10 5.62 13.55
C SER A 238 16.97 6.73 14.60
N ARG A 239 16.49 7.92 14.20
CA ARG A 239 16.26 9.06 15.10
C ARG A 239 14.97 8.92 15.91
N ASP A 240 14.06 8.05 15.48
CA ASP A 240 12.73 7.87 16.06
C ASP A 240 11.97 9.19 16.29
N ASP A 241 12.08 10.10 15.30
CA ASP A 241 11.50 11.44 15.35
C ASP A 241 10.25 11.51 14.45
N ALA A 242 9.09 11.27 15.07
CA ALA A 242 7.80 11.27 14.39
C ALA A 242 7.45 12.63 13.75
N TRP A 243 7.89 13.74 14.37
CA TRP A 243 7.67 15.08 13.84
C TRP A 243 8.50 15.31 12.58
N LEU A 244 9.78 14.96 12.61
CA LEU A 244 10.67 15.06 11.43
C LEU A 244 10.13 14.23 10.27
N ASP A 245 9.75 12.98 10.53
CA ASP A 245 9.15 12.09 9.54
C ASP A 245 7.86 12.67 8.96
N ALA A 246 6.97 13.20 9.81
CA ALA A 246 5.73 13.83 9.36
C ALA A 246 5.98 15.11 8.55
N ARG A 247 6.97 15.92 8.93
CA ARG A 247 7.35 17.14 8.23
C ARG A 247 7.96 16.85 6.87
N LEU A 248 8.78 15.82 6.76
CA LEU A 248 9.41 15.43 5.49
C LEU A 248 8.39 15.01 4.43
N ARG A 249 7.23 14.45 4.81
CA ARG A 249 6.18 14.02 3.87
C ARG A 249 5.73 15.11 2.90
N ARG A 250 5.82 16.38 3.27
CA ARG A 250 5.43 17.51 2.40
C ARG A 250 6.34 17.66 1.17
N PHE A 251 7.59 17.22 1.28
CA PHE A 251 8.59 17.27 0.22
C PHE A 251 8.63 16.00 -0.62
N GLN A 252 8.12 14.89 -0.08
CA GLN A 252 8.14 13.58 -0.71
C GLN A 252 7.25 13.51 -1.96
N GLY A 253 7.66 12.68 -2.91
CA GLY A 253 6.90 12.41 -4.11
C GLY A 253 5.83 11.35 -3.92
N PHE A 254 4.85 11.31 -4.81
CA PHE A 254 3.84 10.25 -4.82
C PHE A 254 4.24 9.11 -5.77
N THR A 255 3.79 7.88 -5.48
CA THR A 255 3.88 6.78 -6.45
C THR A 255 2.97 7.07 -7.63
N SER A 256 3.51 7.01 -8.84
CA SER A 256 2.77 7.11 -10.10
C SER A 256 3.08 5.91 -11.00
N MET A 257 2.27 5.74 -12.05
CA MET A 257 2.57 4.76 -13.09
C MET A 257 3.37 5.42 -14.22
N SER A 258 4.29 4.66 -14.80
CA SER A 258 5.19 5.11 -15.88
C SER A 258 5.26 4.07 -16.99
N ALA A 259 5.39 4.54 -18.23
CA ALA A 259 5.63 3.72 -19.41
C ALA A 259 7.05 3.15 -19.45
N GLN A 260 7.97 3.88 -18.83
CA GLN A 260 9.41 3.62 -18.83
C GLN A 260 9.85 3.10 -17.45
N PRO A 261 10.88 2.25 -17.40
CA PRO A 261 11.44 1.80 -16.14
C PRO A 261 11.95 2.97 -15.30
N GLY A 262 11.81 2.87 -13.99
CA GLY A 262 12.29 3.88 -13.06
C GLY A 262 12.22 3.41 -11.61
N PRO A 263 12.99 4.05 -10.72
CA PRO A 263 13.14 3.61 -9.35
C PRO A 263 11.86 3.74 -8.54
N HIS A 264 11.68 2.79 -7.62
CA HIS A 264 10.66 2.84 -6.59
C HIS A 264 11.33 3.09 -5.25
N PHE A 265 11.57 4.36 -4.92
CA PHE A 265 12.32 4.76 -3.72
C PHE A 265 11.69 4.21 -2.43
N GLY A 266 10.36 4.17 -2.31
CA GLY A 266 9.70 3.61 -1.13
C GLY A 266 9.97 2.11 -0.89
N LEU A 267 10.34 1.36 -1.93
CA LEU A 267 10.69 -0.06 -1.83
C LEU A 267 12.20 -0.29 -1.86
N GLY A 268 13.01 0.74 -2.12
CA GLY A 268 14.45 0.58 -2.32
C GLY A 268 14.83 -0.16 -3.60
N LEU A 269 13.97 -0.19 -4.63
CA LEU A 269 14.17 -0.98 -5.86
C LEU A 269 14.47 -0.09 -7.09
N PRO A 270 15.40 -0.50 -7.98
CA PRO A 270 15.78 0.28 -9.17
C PRO A 270 14.69 0.33 -10.24
N ALA A 271 13.83 -0.69 -10.29
CA ALA A 271 12.62 -0.73 -11.09
C ALA A 271 11.56 -1.58 -10.40
N TYR A 272 10.29 -1.28 -10.63
CA TYR A 272 9.19 -2.08 -10.10
C TYR A 272 7.99 -2.07 -11.07
N ALA A 273 7.51 -3.23 -11.49
CA ALA A 273 6.37 -3.40 -12.39
C ALA A 273 5.46 -4.49 -11.84
N THR A 274 4.16 -4.25 -11.83
CA THR A 274 3.21 -5.21 -11.27
C THR A 274 2.59 -6.07 -12.36
N TRP A 275 2.49 -7.37 -12.10
CA TRP A 275 1.78 -8.33 -12.95
C TRP A 275 0.93 -9.33 -12.13
N THR A 276 0.95 -9.20 -10.80
CA THR A 276 0.39 -10.18 -9.85
C THR A 276 -1.07 -9.94 -9.50
N SER A 277 -1.76 -9.01 -10.16
CA SER A 277 -3.17 -8.68 -9.90
C SER A 277 -3.97 -8.29 -11.16
N PRO A 278 -3.88 -9.03 -12.28
CA PRO A 278 -4.50 -8.66 -13.55
C PRO A 278 -6.04 -8.72 -13.54
N ILE A 279 -6.65 -9.46 -12.60
CA ILE A 279 -8.13 -9.48 -12.45
C ILE A 279 -8.66 -8.10 -12.02
N ARG A 280 -7.85 -7.32 -11.30
CA ARG A 280 -8.27 -6.08 -10.62
C ARG A 280 -7.41 -4.86 -10.96
N LYS A 281 -6.44 -5.00 -11.86
CA LYS A 281 -5.56 -3.92 -12.32
C LYS A 281 -5.33 -4.07 -13.82
N TYR A 282 -5.76 -3.09 -14.60
CA TYR A 282 -5.60 -3.11 -16.04
C TYR A 282 -4.12 -3.04 -16.44
N GLY A 283 -3.30 -2.30 -15.67
CA GLY A 283 -1.85 -2.24 -15.88
C GLY A 283 -1.17 -3.62 -15.82
N ASP A 284 -1.63 -4.49 -14.93
CA ASP A 284 -1.11 -5.86 -14.83
C ASP A 284 -1.56 -6.71 -16.03
N MET A 285 -2.75 -6.49 -16.60
CA MET A 285 -3.17 -7.12 -17.87
C MET A 285 -2.28 -6.70 -19.04
N VAL A 286 -1.90 -5.42 -19.10
CA VAL A 286 -0.96 -4.92 -20.12
C VAL A 286 0.39 -5.62 -19.96
N ASN A 287 0.92 -5.70 -18.74
CA ASN A 287 2.18 -6.40 -18.48
C ASN A 287 2.10 -7.91 -18.80
N HIS A 288 0.96 -8.58 -18.54
CA HIS A 288 0.71 -9.96 -18.98
C HIS A 288 0.83 -10.10 -20.50
N ARG A 289 0.18 -9.21 -21.26
CA ARG A 289 0.26 -9.22 -22.74
C ARG A 289 1.68 -9.00 -23.24
N LEU A 290 2.42 -8.07 -22.64
CA LEU A 290 3.81 -7.79 -22.99
C LEU A 290 4.71 -9.00 -22.70
N ILE A 291 4.60 -9.63 -21.53
CA ILE A 291 5.34 -10.85 -21.20
C ILE A 291 5.06 -11.94 -22.23
N LYS A 292 3.78 -12.21 -22.52
CA LYS A 292 3.38 -13.25 -23.48
C LYS A 292 3.92 -13.01 -24.89
N ARG A 293 3.98 -11.75 -25.36
CA ARG A 293 4.57 -11.42 -26.67
C ARG A 293 6.04 -11.81 -26.72
N VAL A 294 6.81 -11.46 -25.69
CA VAL A 294 8.23 -11.87 -25.60
C VAL A 294 8.35 -13.39 -25.60
N LEU A 295 7.52 -14.11 -24.84
CA LEU A 295 7.54 -15.57 -24.79
C LEU A 295 7.22 -16.23 -26.15
N LYS A 296 6.45 -15.56 -27.02
CA LYS A 296 6.14 -16.02 -28.38
C LYS A 296 7.16 -15.55 -29.43
N GLY A 297 8.13 -14.70 -29.06
CA GLY A 297 9.03 -14.03 -30.02
C GLY A 297 8.31 -13.01 -30.91
N GLU A 298 7.17 -12.48 -30.46
CA GLU A 298 6.41 -11.44 -31.16
C GLU A 298 6.96 -10.05 -30.82
N GLN A 299 6.85 -9.11 -31.76
CA GLN A 299 7.18 -7.71 -31.47
C GLN A 299 6.17 -7.11 -30.49
N ALA A 300 6.68 -6.36 -29.50
CA ALA A 300 5.85 -5.54 -28.65
C ALA A 300 5.25 -4.37 -29.45
N PRO A 301 3.99 -3.96 -29.17
CA PRO A 301 3.44 -2.74 -29.76
C PRO A 301 4.26 -1.52 -29.33
N ALA A 302 4.24 -0.46 -30.12
CA ALA A 302 4.90 0.80 -29.77
C ALA A 302 4.36 1.34 -28.45
N GLU A 303 5.23 1.34 -27.42
CA GLU A 303 5.10 1.83 -26.04
C GLU A 303 3.74 1.67 -25.33
N ALA A 304 3.78 1.27 -24.05
CA ALA A 304 2.66 1.57 -23.17
C ALA A 304 2.49 3.10 -23.14
N SER A 305 1.44 3.65 -23.75
CA SER A 305 1.40 5.09 -24.00
C SER A 305 1.41 5.89 -22.70
N GLN A 306 2.11 7.04 -22.70
CA GLN A 306 2.10 7.99 -21.58
C GLN A 306 0.65 8.32 -21.16
N GLN A 307 -0.24 8.47 -22.13
CA GLN A 307 -1.68 8.69 -21.92
C GLN A 307 -2.33 7.58 -21.07
N LEU A 308 -1.97 6.31 -21.31
CA LEU A 308 -2.50 5.20 -20.51
C LEU A 308 -1.99 5.29 -19.06
N THR A 309 -0.71 5.56 -18.85
CA THR A 309 -0.13 5.63 -17.50
C THR A 309 -0.68 6.81 -16.68
N GLU A 310 -0.96 7.94 -17.33
CA GLU A 310 -1.66 9.09 -16.74
C GLU A 310 -3.10 8.73 -16.37
N GLN A 311 -3.83 8.06 -17.28
CA GLN A 311 -5.19 7.57 -17.01
C GLN A 311 -5.23 6.61 -15.81
N LEU A 312 -4.31 5.64 -15.75
CA LEU A 312 -4.24 4.69 -14.64
C LEU A 312 -3.90 5.41 -13.32
N THR A 313 -2.98 6.36 -13.34
CA THR A 313 -2.62 7.16 -12.16
C THR A 313 -3.82 7.95 -11.64
N GLU A 314 -4.55 8.62 -12.53
CA GLU A 314 -5.75 9.39 -12.16
C GLU A 314 -6.89 8.50 -11.65
N ARG A 315 -7.16 7.37 -12.31
CA ARG A 315 -8.16 6.41 -11.82
C ARG A 315 -7.84 5.88 -10.43
N ARG A 316 -6.57 5.58 -10.15
CA ARG A 316 -6.13 5.17 -8.81
C ARG A 316 -6.38 6.26 -7.76
N ARG A 317 -6.19 7.53 -8.12
CA ARG A 317 -6.46 8.68 -7.25
C ARG A 317 -7.96 8.79 -6.93
N LEU A 318 -8.81 8.72 -7.95
CA LEU A 318 -10.27 8.79 -7.80
C LEU A 318 -10.82 7.63 -6.96
N ASN A 319 -10.32 6.40 -7.16
CA ASN A 319 -10.76 5.25 -6.39
C ASN A 319 -10.42 5.39 -4.89
N ARG A 320 -9.22 5.89 -4.56
CA ARG A 320 -8.84 6.18 -3.16
C ARG A 320 -9.72 7.27 -2.54
N MET A 321 -10.17 8.25 -3.32
CA MET A 321 -11.09 9.28 -2.83
C MET A 321 -12.46 8.67 -2.54
N ALA A 322 -13.00 7.88 -3.46
CA ALA A 322 -14.28 7.20 -3.26
C ALA A 322 -14.27 6.27 -2.04
N GLU A 323 -13.22 5.47 -1.87
CA GLU A 323 -13.05 4.62 -0.69
C GLU A 323 -13.03 5.44 0.61
N ARG A 324 -12.27 6.54 0.63
CA ARG A 324 -12.20 7.45 1.78
C ARG A 324 -13.56 8.07 2.08
N ASP A 325 -14.26 8.59 1.08
CA ASP A 325 -15.55 9.26 1.27
C ASP A 325 -16.60 8.32 1.88
N VAL A 326 -16.61 7.04 1.45
CA VAL A 326 -17.48 6.02 2.05
C VAL A 326 -17.05 5.70 3.49
N LYS A 327 -15.75 5.54 3.75
CA LYS A 327 -15.23 5.32 5.11
C LYS A 327 -15.58 6.48 6.05
N ASP A 328 -15.38 7.73 5.62
CA ASP A 328 -15.69 8.92 6.42
C ASP A 328 -17.17 8.98 6.80
N TRP A 329 -18.06 8.61 5.86
CA TRP A 329 -19.49 8.51 6.15
C TRP A 329 -19.84 7.42 7.16
N LEU A 330 -19.22 6.24 7.03
CA LEU A 330 -19.40 5.13 7.97
C LEU A 330 -18.85 5.46 9.36
N TYR A 331 -17.68 6.09 9.44
CA TYR A 331 -17.09 6.57 10.70
C TYR A 331 -18.02 7.54 11.42
N VAL A 332 -18.57 8.53 10.72
CA VAL A 332 -19.50 9.50 11.32
C VAL A 332 -20.72 8.79 11.90
N ARG A 333 -21.34 7.89 11.14
CA ARG A 333 -22.51 7.14 11.63
C ARG A 333 -22.18 6.28 12.85
N TYR A 334 -21.07 5.55 12.79
CA TYR A 334 -20.62 4.67 13.88
C TYR A 334 -20.28 5.44 15.15
N LEU A 335 -19.65 6.61 15.02
CA LEU A 335 -19.16 7.41 16.15
C LEU A 335 -20.13 8.50 16.63
N THR A 336 -21.32 8.63 16.04
CA THR A 336 -22.36 9.55 16.53
C THR A 336 -22.70 9.33 18.01
N PRO A 337 -22.94 8.10 18.50
CA PRO A 337 -23.19 7.87 19.92
C PRO A 337 -22.01 8.28 20.80
N ALA A 338 -20.77 7.98 20.36
CA ALA A 338 -19.56 8.34 21.08
C ALA A 338 -19.39 9.87 21.20
N ALA A 339 -19.71 10.61 20.14
CA ALA A 339 -19.71 12.07 20.16
C ALA A 339 -20.80 12.64 21.09
N GLN A 340 -21.98 12.01 21.18
CA GLN A 340 -23.05 12.42 22.10
C GLN A 340 -22.67 12.20 23.57
N ASN A 341 -21.95 11.11 23.85
CA ASN A 341 -21.47 10.76 25.19
C ASN A 341 -20.17 11.50 25.58
N GLN A 342 -19.52 12.18 24.64
CA GLN A 342 -18.19 12.77 24.81
C GLN A 342 -17.11 11.74 25.14
N ASP A 343 -17.21 10.54 24.57
CA ASP A 343 -16.24 9.46 24.77
C ASP A 343 -14.83 9.90 24.35
N THR A 344 -13.84 9.41 25.09
CA THR A 344 -12.42 9.74 24.90
C THR A 344 -11.68 8.65 24.15
N PHE A 345 -10.80 9.03 23.25
CA PHE A 345 -9.99 8.13 22.44
C PHE A 345 -8.53 8.58 22.43
N ASP A 346 -7.62 7.61 22.39
CA ASP A 346 -6.22 7.89 22.07
C ASP A 346 -6.09 8.17 20.57
N ALA A 347 -5.30 9.19 20.21
CA ALA A 347 -5.21 9.68 18.85
C ALA A 347 -3.79 10.15 18.47
N GLU A 348 -3.47 10.12 17.18
CA GLU A 348 -2.22 10.63 16.59
C GLU A 348 -2.49 11.92 15.79
N ILE A 349 -1.66 12.95 15.95
CA ILE A 349 -1.76 14.19 15.16
C ILE A 349 -1.24 13.97 13.74
N MET A 350 -2.17 13.90 12.78
CA MET A 350 -1.86 13.63 11.37
C MET A 350 -1.57 14.87 10.54
N ALA A 351 -2.18 16.01 10.88
CA ALA A 351 -1.98 17.28 10.18
C ALA A 351 -2.32 18.46 11.09
N ILE A 352 -1.63 19.59 10.89
CA ILE A 352 -1.92 20.87 11.54
C ILE A 352 -2.11 21.90 10.44
N ASN A 353 -3.16 22.71 10.57
CA ASN A 353 -3.47 23.81 9.68
C ASN A 353 -3.93 25.03 10.49
N ARG A 354 -4.08 26.19 9.85
CA ARG A 354 -4.48 27.43 10.54
C ARG A 354 -5.79 27.33 11.35
N GLY A 355 -6.67 26.39 11.03
CA GLY A 355 -7.93 26.17 11.73
C GLY A 355 -7.83 25.28 12.95
N GLY A 356 -6.73 24.53 13.13
CA GLY A 356 -6.57 23.54 14.19
C GLY A 356 -5.76 22.32 13.74
N MET A 357 -6.04 21.16 14.32
CA MET A 357 -5.35 19.91 14.00
C MET A 357 -6.31 18.79 13.60
N ARG A 358 -5.83 17.90 12.76
CA ARG A 358 -6.53 16.67 12.37
C ARG A 358 -5.85 15.51 13.07
N VAL A 359 -6.64 14.73 13.79
CA VAL A 359 -6.18 13.60 14.58
C VAL A 359 -6.78 12.30 14.02
N ARG A 360 -6.04 11.19 14.11
CA ARG A 360 -6.55 9.85 13.82
C ARG A 360 -6.75 9.11 15.13
N LEU A 361 -7.93 8.57 15.37
CA LEU A 361 -8.22 7.74 16.53
C LEU A 361 -7.52 6.38 16.35
N ILE A 362 -6.76 5.94 17.35
CA ILE A 362 -5.92 4.73 17.25
C ILE A 362 -6.77 3.46 17.21
N GLU A 363 -7.88 3.41 17.94
CA GLU A 363 -8.67 2.19 18.08
C GLU A 363 -9.41 1.80 16.80
N ASN A 364 -9.84 2.79 16.00
CA ASN A 364 -10.73 2.56 14.85
C ASN A 364 -10.27 3.25 13.57
N GLY A 365 -9.24 4.11 13.61
CA GLY A 365 -8.69 4.75 12.42
C GLY A 365 -9.51 5.92 11.88
N ALA A 366 -10.61 6.29 12.55
CA ALA A 366 -11.40 7.46 12.20
C ALA A 366 -10.57 8.73 12.30
N THR A 367 -10.89 9.71 11.46
CA THR A 367 -10.22 11.00 11.48
C THR A 367 -11.15 12.06 12.05
N ALA A 368 -10.70 12.76 13.08
CA ALA A 368 -11.42 13.88 13.68
C ALA A 368 -10.64 15.19 13.51
N PHE A 369 -11.37 16.31 13.50
CA PHE A 369 -10.77 17.63 13.50
C PHE A 369 -10.93 18.25 14.89
N VAL A 370 -9.84 18.82 15.41
CA VAL A 370 -9.80 19.60 16.64
C VAL A 370 -9.63 21.07 16.25
N PRO A 371 -10.71 21.87 16.27
CA PRO A 371 -10.65 23.30 16.01
C PRO A 371 -9.81 24.02 17.05
N ALA A 372 -9.05 25.05 16.63
CA ALA A 372 -8.25 25.88 17.53
C ALA A 372 -9.06 26.46 18.73
N PRO A 373 -10.33 26.91 18.57
CA PRO A 373 -11.14 27.41 19.69
C PRO A 373 -11.49 26.35 20.75
N LEU A 374 -11.32 25.05 20.45
CA LEU A 374 -11.53 23.97 21.43
C LEU A 374 -10.25 23.56 22.16
N MET A 375 -9.10 24.15 21.81
CA MET A 375 -7.82 23.88 22.49
C MET A 375 -7.60 24.79 23.70
N HIS A 376 -8.13 26.01 23.66
CA HIS A 376 -8.04 26.98 24.75
C HIS A 376 -9.21 27.98 24.66
N SER A 377 -9.69 28.46 25.81
CA SER A 377 -10.86 29.36 25.89
C SER A 377 -10.61 30.75 25.30
N ASP A 378 -9.37 31.20 25.33
CA ASP A 378 -8.88 32.43 24.70
C ASP A 378 -8.05 32.07 23.46
N ARG A 379 -8.52 32.52 22.30
CA ARG A 379 -7.93 32.24 20.99
C ARG A 379 -6.57 32.91 20.80
N ASP A 380 -6.33 34.08 21.39
CA ASP A 380 -5.09 34.82 21.19
C ASP A 380 -3.90 34.12 21.85
N LYS A 381 -4.19 33.20 22.78
CA LYS A 381 -3.20 32.32 23.41
C LYS A 381 -2.86 31.09 22.58
N VAL A 382 -3.58 30.79 21.49
CA VAL A 382 -3.31 29.64 20.60
C VAL A 382 -2.59 30.13 19.36
N VAL A 383 -1.30 29.80 19.25
CA VAL A 383 -0.47 30.12 18.08
C VAL A 383 -0.24 28.84 17.28
N ILE A 384 -0.67 28.82 16.02
CA ILE A 384 -0.49 27.69 15.12
C ILE A 384 0.54 28.05 14.06
N ASP A 385 1.65 27.32 14.03
CA ASP A 385 2.56 27.30 12.90
C ASP A 385 2.20 26.12 11.99
N ASP A 386 1.43 26.39 10.94
CA ASP A 386 1.00 25.39 9.96
C ASP A 386 2.15 24.95 9.03
N LYS A 387 3.23 25.74 8.93
CA LYS A 387 4.41 25.37 8.14
C LYS A 387 5.28 24.38 8.91
N GLU A 388 5.50 24.63 10.19
CA GLU A 388 6.26 23.75 11.08
C GLU A 388 5.43 22.64 11.72
N GLY A 389 4.10 22.69 11.59
CA GLY A 389 3.22 21.70 12.16
C GLY A 389 3.34 21.66 13.68
N ARG A 390 3.29 22.83 14.31
CA ARG A 390 3.41 23.04 15.76
C ARG A 390 2.30 23.95 16.25
N ILE A 391 1.83 23.70 17.46
CA ILE A 391 0.82 24.50 18.15
C ILE A 391 1.36 24.87 19.53
N GLN A 392 1.38 26.16 19.81
CA GLN A 392 1.70 26.71 21.11
C GLN A 392 0.44 27.21 21.81
N ILE A 393 0.36 26.98 23.12
CA ILE A 393 -0.69 27.51 23.98
C ILE A 393 -0.01 28.26 25.11
N GLU A 394 -0.38 29.53 25.31
CA GLU A 394 0.25 30.42 26.31
C GLU A 394 1.77 30.60 26.13
N GLY A 395 2.24 30.48 24.88
CA GLY A 395 3.66 30.60 24.54
C GLY A 395 4.48 29.32 24.73
N GLU A 396 3.88 28.23 25.19
CA GLU A 396 4.52 26.92 25.31
C GLU A 396 4.07 25.99 24.19
N GLU A 397 5.00 25.23 23.60
CA GLU A 397 4.65 24.18 22.64
C GLU A 397 3.83 23.09 23.33
N ARG A 398 2.62 22.85 22.84
CA ARG A 398 1.71 21.84 23.38
C ARG A 398 1.46 20.67 22.43
N PHE A 399 1.47 20.92 21.13
CA PHE A 399 1.21 19.88 20.13
C PHE A 399 2.12 20.06 18.92
N LYS A 400 2.60 18.95 18.36
CA LYS A 400 3.28 18.91 17.07
C LYS A 400 2.86 17.68 16.26
N LEU A 401 3.13 17.69 14.96
CA LEU A 401 2.84 16.55 14.10
C LEU A 401 3.45 15.26 14.64
N GLY A 402 2.69 14.16 14.57
CA GLY A 402 3.12 12.85 15.04
C GLY A 402 2.96 12.63 16.55
N ASP A 403 2.63 13.65 17.34
CA ASP A 403 2.33 13.45 18.76
C ASP A 403 1.10 12.56 18.95
N SER A 404 1.12 11.81 20.05
CA SER A 404 -0.06 11.12 20.57
C SER A 404 -0.72 11.95 21.65
N LEU A 405 -2.04 12.02 21.63
CA LEU A 405 -2.85 12.70 22.65
C LEU A 405 -4.18 11.99 22.86
N ARG A 406 -4.84 12.28 23.97
CA ARG A 406 -6.22 11.86 24.19
C ARG A 406 -7.18 12.96 23.73
N VAL A 407 -8.24 12.59 23.02
CA VAL A 407 -9.27 13.51 22.54
C VAL A 407 -10.65 13.01 22.93
N SER A 408 -11.57 13.93 23.24
CA SER A 408 -12.99 13.65 23.42
C SER A 408 -13.74 14.04 22.14
N LEU A 409 -14.54 13.13 21.59
CA LEU A 409 -15.40 13.44 20.45
C LEU A 409 -16.55 14.33 20.91
N THR A 410 -16.77 15.46 20.24
CA THR A 410 -17.80 16.44 20.63
C THR A 410 -18.94 16.53 19.64
N GLU A 411 -18.68 16.22 18.37
CA GLU A 411 -19.69 16.34 17.32
C GLU A 411 -19.46 15.35 16.18
N ALA A 412 -20.55 14.83 15.62
CA ALA A 412 -20.55 14.04 14.41
C ALA A 412 -21.52 14.69 13.40
N ARG A 413 -20.98 15.21 12.30
CA ARG A 413 -21.74 15.99 11.30
C ARG A 413 -21.95 15.18 10.03
N GLU A 414 -23.13 14.60 9.87
CA GLU A 414 -23.45 13.80 8.68
C GLU A 414 -23.39 14.59 7.37
N GLU A 415 -23.87 15.84 7.35
CA GLU A 415 -23.90 16.68 6.14
C GLU A 415 -22.51 16.88 5.52
N THR A 416 -21.49 16.98 6.38
CA THR A 416 -20.11 17.24 5.96
C THR A 416 -19.21 16.03 6.11
N ARG A 417 -19.74 14.89 6.58
CA ARG A 417 -19.00 13.68 6.98
C ARG A 417 -17.78 13.99 7.86
N SER A 418 -17.97 14.85 8.86
CA SER A 418 -16.88 15.28 9.74
C SER A 418 -17.12 14.93 11.21
N LEU A 419 -16.07 14.48 11.88
CA LEU A 419 -16.00 14.33 13.33
C LEU A 419 -15.24 15.53 13.91
N VAL A 420 -15.77 16.09 14.99
CA VAL A 420 -15.13 17.16 15.75
C VAL A 420 -14.74 16.62 17.11
N ALA A 421 -13.54 16.97 17.55
CA ALA A 421 -13.02 16.57 18.84
C ALA A 421 -12.40 17.77 19.58
N LYS A 422 -12.15 17.60 20.86
CA LYS A 422 -11.34 18.50 21.71
C LYS A 422 -10.25 17.69 22.43
N PRO A 423 -9.12 18.29 22.80
CA PRO A 423 -8.18 17.63 23.72
C PRO A 423 -8.92 17.24 25.00
N ALA A 424 -8.68 16.02 25.47
CA ALA A 424 -9.13 15.57 26.80
C ALA A 424 -8.05 15.90 27.82
N ASP A 425 -8.49 16.14 29.06
CA ASP A 425 -7.62 16.43 30.21
C ASP A 425 -6.77 15.23 30.64
#